data_AF-A0A2D6J1C5-F1
#
_entry.id   AF-A0A2D6J1C5-F1
#
_cell.length_a   1.000
_cell.length_b   1.000
_cell.length_c   1.000
_cell.angle_alpha   90.00
_cell.angle_beta   90.00
_cell.angle_gamma   90.00
#
_symmetry.space_group_name_H-M   'P 1'
#
loop_
_entity.id
_entity.type
_entity.pdbx_description
1 polymer ?
#
loop_
_entity_poly.entity_id
_entity_poly.type
_entity_poly.pdbx_seq_one_letter_code
_entity_poly.pdbx_strand_id
1 'polypeptide(L)'
;MVTKKDYITDFLDSPVFICGAPRSGTTLLSNLLDGHSELLVLPNETHILQHFKAYKGEARKTFFLRDYLFTDDILVYSSPAYREKINESLAFMYGAGSAWDLSLVDSKTFIETYAKFLKENEISLEVLYKAITLSLFSSYTSPDKSSHPKSFVEKRPLDNEISAIILKEHFPKAKFVHILRDPRTRYASAKRRRIISRMKYKYCPRLNDKDFVRGHAEISMLSFVLAKRNKFVLGDDYLVINYEDLTSQPNEIMKTVAAFLTLPWQDVLLIQTCLGNKMGSSSSFKTALDGITATDVDRMKAYNSLTTGLERMIVNFYNRDVAQEFGYDLGEGYGNYKAIPTLSLIRPARYELPLHYLRNRLAYLKQIWTRTSAQVVEESISQILSKWECGIPTQD
;
A
#
# COMPACT_ATOMS: atom_id res chain seq x y z
N MET A 1 -4.72 -34.84 -25.21
CA MET A 1 -5.80 -34.68 -24.21
C MET A 1 -5.26 -33.77 -23.13
N VAL A 2 -5.86 -32.61 -22.89
CA VAL A 2 -5.52 -31.79 -21.71
C VAL A 2 -6.08 -32.51 -20.48
N THR A 3 -5.30 -32.62 -19.40
CA THR A 3 -5.72 -33.40 -18.24
C THR A 3 -6.49 -32.53 -17.24
N LYS A 4 -7.40 -33.14 -16.48
CA LYS A 4 -8.27 -32.43 -15.53
C LYS A 4 -7.50 -31.79 -14.34
N LYS A 5 -6.17 -31.94 -14.29
CA LYS A 5 -5.27 -31.31 -13.32
C LYS A 5 -4.85 -29.90 -13.73
N ASP A 6 -4.65 -29.68 -15.03
CA ASP A 6 -3.98 -28.51 -15.58
C ASP A 6 -4.80 -27.23 -15.28
N TYR A 7 -6.10 -27.31 -15.55
CA TYR A 7 -7.11 -26.27 -15.31
C TYR A 7 -7.24 -25.75 -13.87
N ILE A 8 -6.72 -26.47 -12.86
CA ILE A 8 -6.79 -26.02 -11.45
C ILE A 8 -5.71 -24.96 -11.16
N THR A 9 -4.70 -24.82 -12.02
CA THR A 9 -3.56 -23.92 -11.80
C THR A 9 -3.46 -22.74 -12.77
N ASP A 10 -4.28 -22.67 -13.82
CA ASP A 10 -4.24 -21.58 -14.83
C ASP A 10 -4.40 -20.17 -14.21
N PHE A 11 -5.11 -20.06 -13.08
CA PHE A 11 -5.32 -18.81 -12.35
C PHE A 11 -4.03 -18.22 -11.74
N LEU A 12 -3.01 -19.06 -11.56
CA LEU A 12 -1.70 -18.69 -11.05
C LEU A 12 -0.87 -17.89 -12.07
N ASP A 13 -1.25 -17.87 -13.36
CA ASP A 13 -0.62 -17.05 -14.39
C ASP A 13 -1.22 -15.64 -14.51
N SER A 14 -2.40 -15.42 -13.93
CA SER A 14 -3.27 -14.26 -14.22
C SER A 14 -3.52 -13.40 -12.97
N PRO A 15 -2.48 -12.87 -12.30
CA PRO A 15 -2.64 -12.12 -11.06
C PRO A 15 -3.28 -10.75 -11.24
N VAL A 16 -3.93 -10.29 -10.18
CA VAL A 16 -4.40 -8.92 -10.02
C VAL A 16 -3.61 -8.26 -8.90
N PHE A 17 -2.75 -7.31 -9.23
CA PHE A 17 -1.95 -6.58 -8.24
C PHE A 17 -2.65 -5.28 -7.84
N ILE A 18 -2.98 -5.15 -6.56
CA ILE A 18 -3.47 -3.90 -5.99
C ILE A 18 -2.29 -2.97 -5.72
N CYS A 19 -2.30 -1.83 -6.41
CA CYS A 19 -1.36 -0.73 -6.30
C CYS A 19 -1.97 0.41 -5.46
N GLY A 20 -1.15 1.31 -4.94
CA GLY A 20 -1.54 2.43 -4.10
C GLY A 20 -0.59 2.61 -2.91
N ALA A 21 -0.26 3.86 -2.59
CA ALA A 21 0.51 4.20 -1.40
C ALA A 21 -0.11 3.63 -0.11
N PRO A 22 0.70 3.24 0.90
CA PRO A 22 0.20 2.87 2.23
C PRO A 22 -0.84 3.87 2.73
N ARG A 23 -2.01 3.39 3.19
CA ARG A 23 -3.15 4.21 3.63
C ARG A 23 -3.97 4.92 2.53
N SER A 24 -3.72 4.70 1.22
CA SER A 24 -4.62 5.19 0.16
C SER A 24 -6.01 4.53 0.30
N GLY A 25 -6.11 3.25 -0.05
CA GLY A 25 -7.33 2.47 0.11
C GLY A 25 -7.14 1.00 -0.20
N THR A 26 -5.91 0.56 -0.42
CA THR A 26 -5.54 -0.78 -0.90
C THR A 26 -6.19 -1.92 -0.11
N THR A 27 -6.23 -1.86 1.23
CA THR A 27 -6.97 -2.83 2.06
C THR A 27 -8.49 -2.78 1.83
N LEU A 28 -9.12 -1.61 1.66
CA LEU A 28 -10.55 -1.53 1.38
C LEU A 28 -10.86 -2.23 0.04
N LEU A 29 -10.10 -1.93 -1.01
CA LEU A 29 -10.26 -2.56 -2.32
C LEU A 29 -10.01 -4.08 -2.26
N SER A 30 -8.97 -4.53 -1.54
CA SER A 30 -8.65 -5.95 -1.37
C SER A 30 -9.80 -6.70 -0.69
N ASN A 31 -10.36 -6.13 0.38
CA ASN A 31 -11.48 -6.72 1.11
C ASN A 31 -12.81 -6.65 0.33
N LEU A 32 -12.95 -5.76 -0.67
CA LEU A 32 -14.11 -5.71 -1.59
C LEU A 32 -13.96 -6.62 -2.81
N LEU A 33 -12.80 -7.25 -2.99
CA LEU A 33 -12.56 -8.27 -4.02
C LEU A 33 -12.55 -9.70 -3.44
N ASP A 34 -12.50 -9.84 -2.11
CA ASP A 34 -12.57 -11.11 -1.40
C ASP A 34 -14.01 -11.66 -1.43
N GLY A 35 -14.17 -12.99 -1.38
CA GLY A 35 -15.48 -13.65 -1.51
C GLY A 35 -16.10 -13.64 -2.91
N HIS A 36 -15.51 -12.98 -3.92
CA HIS A 36 -15.96 -13.11 -5.31
C HIS A 36 -15.64 -14.51 -5.84
N SER A 37 -16.62 -15.17 -6.49
CA SER A 37 -16.52 -16.60 -6.80
C SER A 37 -15.44 -16.97 -7.84
N GLU A 38 -14.84 -16.00 -8.53
CA GLU A 38 -13.78 -16.21 -9.53
C GLU A 38 -12.42 -15.65 -9.09
N LEU A 39 -12.29 -15.21 -7.83
CA LEU A 39 -11.04 -14.67 -7.28
C LEU A 39 -10.53 -15.48 -6.08
N LEU A 40 -9.20 -15.57 -5.97
CA LEU A 40 -8.52 -15.93 -4.72
C LEU A 40 -7.75 -14.71 -4.20
N VAL A 41 -8.29 -13.98 -3.22
CA VAL A 41 -7.57 -12.86 -2.62
C VAL A 41 -6.54 -13.39 -1.61
N LEU A 42 -5.25 -13.10 -1.86
CA LEU A 42 -4.19 -13.25 -0.88
C LEU A 42 -4.37 -12.15 0.18
N PRO A 43 -4.69 -12.47 1.45
CA PRO A 43 -4.97 -11.44 2.42
C PRO A 43 -3.68 -10.84 2.99
N ASN A 44 -3.80 -9.79 3.82
CA ASN A 44 -2.69 -8.92 4.26
C ASN A 44 -1.77 -8.45 3.12
N GLU A 45 -0.48 -8.77 3.19
CA GLU A 45 0.64 -8.26 2.38
C GLU A 45 1.66 -9.40 2.34
N THR A 46 2.05 -9.88 1.17
CA THR A 46 2.79 -11.17 1.07
C THR A 46 4.30 -11.06 1.26
N HIS A 47 4.85 -9.85 1.19
CA HIS A 47 6.29 -9.55 1.24
C HIS A 47 7.18 -10.30 0.23
N ILE A 48 6.62 -11.02 -0.76
CA ILE A 48 7.35 -11.89 -1.71
C ILE A 48 8.48 -11.17 -2.43
N LEU A 49 8.22 -9.95 -2.94
CA LEU A 49 9.25 -9.11 -3.58
C LEU A 49 10.44 -8.79 -2.67
N GLN A 50 10.26 -8.76 -1.36
CA GLN A 50 11.31 -8.50 -0.37
C GLN A 50 12.08 -9.79 -0.06
N HIS A 51 11.37 -10.91 0.09
CA HIS A 51 11.98 -12.24 0.26
C HIS A 51 12.82 -12.65 -0.96
N PHE A 52 12.37 -12.36 -2.19
CA PHE A 52 13.13 -12.65 -3.41
C PHE A 52 14.42 -11.83 -3.53
N LYS A 53 14.38 -10.52 -3.21
CA LYS A 53 15.57 -9.65 -3.15
C LYS A 53 16.56 -10.10 -2.07
N ALA A 54 16.06 -10.58 -0.93
CA ALA A 54 16.88 -11.17 0.12
C ALA A 54 17.54 -12.49 -0.34
N TYR A 55 16.78 -13.37 -1.02
CA TYR A 55 17.28 -14.62 -1.59
C TYR A 55 18.41 -14.40 -2.60
N LYS A 56 18.28 -13.41 -3.49
CA LYS A 56 19.34 -13.00 -4.43
C LYS A 56 20.57 -12.32 -3.79
N GLY A 57 20.55 -12.07 -2.47
CA GLY A 57 21.63 -11.36 -1.78
C GLY A 57 21.65 -9.84 -1.99
N GLU A 58 20.67 -9.28 -2.72
CA GLU A 58 20.55 -7.84 -3.03
C GLU A 58 20.24 -6.97 -1.78
N ALA A 59 20.01 -7.59 -0.63
CA ALA A 59 19.52 -6.95 0.60
C ALA A 59 20.54 -6.05 1.35
N ARG A 60 21.43 -5.34 0.65
CA ARG A 60 22.18 -4.19 1.21
C ARG A 60 22.33 -3.02 0.21
N LYS A 61 21.71 -1.88 0.56
CA LYS A 61 21.92 -0.51 0.04
C LYS A 61 21.32 -0.11 -1.34
N THR A 62 20.00 -0.07 -1.50
CA THR A 62 19.26 1.00 -2.25
C THR A 62 17.73 0.88 -2.17
N PHE A 63 17.12 1.27 -1.05
CA PHE A 63 15.65 1.42 -0.94
C PHE A 63 15.21 2.71 -0.22
N PHE A 64 16.10 3.70 -0.14
CA PHE A 64 15.92 4.92 0.63
C PHE A 64 16.16 6.15 -0.26
N LEU A 65 15.12 6.93 -0.63
CA LEU A 65 15.32 8.30 -1.17
C LEU A 65 15.64 9.30 -0.03
N ARG A 66 16.69 8.96 0.72
CA ARG A 66 17.47 9.91 1.52
C ARG A 66 16.62 10.80 2.45
N ASP A 67 15.75 10.28 3.31
CA ASP A 67 15.85 8.96 3.94
C ASP A 67 14.50 8.30 4.28
N TYR A 68 14.28 7.11 3.72
CA TYR A 68 13.55 6.00 4.36
C TYR A 68 14.32 4.50 4.18
N LEU A 69 16.16 3.39 5.16
CA LEU A 69 17.42 3.44 6.03
C LEU A 69 17.49 4.24 7.37
N PHE A 70 16.85 3.79 8.47
CA PHE A 70 17.18 4.07 9.90
C PHE A 70 16.18 3.39 10.88
N THR A 71 16.09 2.05 10.81
CA THR A 71 15.71 1.06 11.87
C THR A 71 14.39 1.25 12.67
N ASP A 72 13.78 0.23 13.27
CA ASP A 72 14.20 -1.14 13.60
C ASP A 72 13.25 -2.20 13.02
N ASP A 73 13.77 -3.43 12.79
CA ASP A 73 13.11 -4.75 12.62
C ASP A 73 13.79 -5.69 11.58
N ILE A 74 15.13 -5.80 11.63
CA ILE A 74 15.89 -6.83 10.86
C ILE A 74 16.73 -7.75 11.77
N LEU A 75 17.03 -7.36 13.02
CA LEU A 75 17.82 -8.16 13.97
C LEU A 75 17.02 -9.30 14.66
N VAL A 76 15.78 -9.55 14.25
CA VAL A 76 14.93 -10.63 14.78
C VAL A 76 15.18 -11.99 14.07
N TYR A 77 15.80 -11.97 12.89
CA TYR A 77 15.83 -13.12 11.96
C TYR A 77 17.15 -13.92 11.94
N SER A 78 18.04 -13.71 12.91
CA SER A 78 19.40 -14.26 12.89
C SER A 78 19.86 -14.99 14.16
N SER A 79 18.94 -15.38 15.05
CA SER A 79 19.28 -16.20 16.23
C SER A 79 19.07 -17.71 15.96
N PRO A 80 19.90 -18.61 16.52
CA PRO A 80 19.72 -20.07 16.31
C PRO A 80 18.37 -20.62 16.79
N ALA A 81 17.73 -19.97 17.75
CA ALA A 81 16.37 -20.28 18.22
C ALA A 81 15.29 -20.13 17.11
N TYR A 82 15.62 -19.50 15.98
CA TYR A 82 14.71 -19.38 14.83
C TYR A 82 14.35 -20.73 14.19
N ARG A 83 15.11 -21.81 14.43
CA ARG A 83 14.83 -23.15 13.85
C ARG A 83 13.56 -23.82 14.37
N GLU A 84 13.17 -23.55 15.61
CA GLU A 84 11.90 -24.02 16.18
C GLU A 84 10.74 -23.08 15.80
N LYS A 85 11.09 -21.83 15.45
CA LYS A 85 10.23 -20.71 15.04
C LYS A 85 9.62 -20.86 13.64
N ILE A 86 9.64 -22.05 13.05
CA ILE A 86 9.09 -22.33 11.72
C ILE A 86 7.55 -22.37 11.76
N ASN A 87 6.93 -22.81 12.86
CA ASN A 87 5.48 -22.69 13.05
C ASN A 87 5.05 -21.22 13.26
N GLU A 88 5.86 -20.42 13.97
CA GLU A 88 5.71 -18.96 14.00
C GLU A 88 5.97 -18.32 12.62
N SER A 89 6.68 -18.98 11.69
CA SER A 89 7.03 -18.39 10.39
C SER A 89 5.82 -18.23 9.46
N LEU A 90 4.75 -19.02 9.63
CA LEU A 90 3.45 -18.73 8.99
C LEU A 90 2.85 -17.41 9.50
N ALA A 91 2.82 -17.23 10.83
CA ALA A 91 2.34 -16.01 11.46
C ALA A 91 3.25 -14.79 11.20
N PHE A 92 4.52 -15.01 10.88
CA PHE A 92 5.45 -13.96 10.47
C PHE A 92 5.28 -13.57 8.99
N MET A 93 5.26 -14.53 8.04
CA MET A 93 5.12 -14.25 6.60
C MET A 93 3.88 -13.42 6.27
N TYR A 94 2.81 -13.54 7.07
CA TYR A 94 1.58 -12.77 6.91
C TYR A 94 1.32 -11.74 8.02
N GLY A 95 2.22 -11.56 9.00
CA GLY A 95 2.11 -10.54 10.04
C GLY A 95 1.06 -10.81 11.13
N ALA A 96 1.55 -11.25 12.29
CA ALA A 96 0.77 -11.46 13.51
C ALA A 96 0.10 -10.14 14.00
N GLY A 97 -1.14 -10.24 14.49
CA GLY A 97 -1.96 -9.09 14.90
C GLY A 97 -2.84 -8.51 13.78
N SER A 98 -3.02 -9.26 12.70
CA SER A 98 -3.93 -8.98 11.60
C SER A 98 -5.33 -9.59 11.81
N ALA A 99 -6.26 -9.29 10.92
CA ALA A 99 -7.67 -9.68 11.03
C ALA A 99 -8.00 -11.02 10.37
N TRP A 100 -7.03 -11.94 10.30
CA TRP A 100 -7.24 -13.27 9.73
C TRP A 100 -7.82 -14.20 10.78
N ASP A 101 -8.85 -14.93 10.41
CA ASP A 101 -9.21 -16.14 11.13
C ASP A 101 -8.30 -17.29 10.65
N LEU A 102 -7.17 -17.47 11.33
CA LEU A 102 -6.23 -18.55 11.03
C LEU A 102 -6.81 -19.94 11.30
N SER A 103 -7.97 -20.08 11.96
CA SER A 103 -8.66 -21.38 12.07
C SER A 103 -9.23 -21.86 10.73
N LEU A 104 -9.41 -20.95 9.75
CA LEU A 104 -9.84 -21.29 8.39
C LEU A 104 -8.70 -21.82 7.50
N VAL A 105 -7.46 -21.97 8.00
CA VAL A 105 -6.28 -22.35 7.18
C VAL A 105 -5.58 -23.56 7.79
N ASP A 106 -5.69 -24.73 7.14
CA ASP A 106 -4.95 -25.91 7.58
C ASP A 106 -3.44 -25.72 7.36
N SER A 107 -2.76 -25.36 8.44
CA SER A 107 -1.34 -25.00 8.42
C SER A 107 -0.43 -26.14 7.98
N LYS A 108 -0.85 -27.39 8.17
CA LYS A 108 -0.14 -28.57 7.67
C LYS A 108 -0.20 -28.62 6.14
N THR A 109 -1.40 -28.62 5.56
CA THR A 109 -1.61 -28.64 4.10
C THR A 109 -0.94 -27.44 3.44
N PHE A 110 -0.93 -26.26 4.08
CA PHE A 110 -0.20 -25.10 3.58
C PHE A 110 1.30 -25.40 3.46
N ILE A 111 1.95 -25.85 4.55
CA ILE A 111 3.40 -26.10 4.58
C ILE A 111 3.78 -27.24 3.63
N GLU A 112 3.02 -28.34 3.61
CA GLU A 112 3.29 -29.49 2.75
C GLU A 112 3.14 -29.14 1.26
N THR A 113 2.14 -28.32 0.90
CA THR A 113 1.97 -27.81 -0.48
C THR A 113 3.12 -26.87 -0.86
N TYR A 114 3.48 -25.93 0.02
CA TYR A 114 4.51 -24.93 -0.23
C TYR A 114 5.90 -25.57 -0.41
N ALA A 115 6.30 -26.41 0.53
CA ALA A 115 7.59 -27.09 0.51
C ALA A 115 7.70 -28.08 -0.67
N LYS A 116 6.58 -28.71 -1.07
CA LYS A 116 6.54 -29.55 -2.27
C LYS A 116 6.74 -28.72 -3.54
N PHE A 117 5.95 -27.66 -3.73
CA PHE A 117 6.03 -26.85 -4.95
C PHE A 117 7.41 -26.22 -5.13
N LEU A 118 8.04 -25.73 -4.06
CA LEU A 118 9.41 -25.20 -4.10
C LEU A 118 10.50 -26.26 -4.26
N LYS A 119 10.22 -27.54 -4.02
CA LYS A 119 11.15 -28.64 -4.29
C LYS A 119 11.06 -29.16 -5.73
N GLU A 120 9.90 -28.99 -6.36
CA GLU A 120 9.61 -29.45 -7.72
C GLU A 120 9.93 -28.39 -8.80
N ASN A 121 10.32 -27.16 -8.41
CA ASN A 121 10.60 -26.04 -9.31
C ASN A 121 11.87 -25.26 -8.90
N GLU A 122 12.48 -24.56 -9.85
CA GLU A 122 13.57 -23.59 -9.57
C GLU A 122 13.02 -22.30 -8.92
N ILE A 123 13.77 -21.70 -7.99
CA ILE A 123 13.30 -20.55 -7.20
C ILE A 123 13.36 -19.25 -8.03
N SER A 124 12.27 -18.95 -8.74
CA SER A 124 12.02 -17.66 -9.39
C SER A 124 10.99 -16.81 -8.60
N LEU A 125 10.86 -15.53 -8.94
CA LEU A 125 9.84 -14.65 -8.36
C LEU A 125 8.43 -15.20 -8.61
N GLU A 126 8.19 -15.65 -9.84
CA GLU A 126 6.95 -16.30 -10.27
C GLU A 126 6.66 -17.54 -9.42
N VAL A 127 7.64 -18.45 -9.26
CA VAL A 127 7.50 -19.67 -8.46
C VAL A 127 7.18 -19.38 -6.99
N LEU A 128 7.74 -18.32 -6.39
CA LEU A 128 7.37 -17.91 -5.02
C LEU A 128 5.90 -17.45 -4.92
N TYR A 129 5.42 -16.64 -5.87
CA TYR A 129 4.00 -16.24 -5.94
C TYR A 129 3.09 -17.44 -6.17
N LYS A 130 3.43 -18.32 -7.13
CA LYS A 130 2.65 -19.54 -7.42
C LYS A 130 2.60 -20.49 -6.22
N ALA A 131 3.73 -20.70 -5.53
CA ALA A 131 3.81 -21.55 -4.35
C ALA A 131 2.94 -21.04 -3.19
N ILE A 132 3.04 -19.76 -2.83
CA ILE A 132 2.23 -19.16 -1.76
C ILE A 132 0.73 -19.23 -2.10
N THR A 133 0.37 -18.90 -3.34
CA THR A 133 -1.02 -18.84 -3.80
C THR A 133 -1.66 -20.23 -3.81
N LEU A 134 -0.98 -21.23 -4.37
CA LEU A 134 -1.45 -22.61 -4.38
C LEU A 134 -1.54 -23.19 -2.96
N SER A 135 -0.63 -22.81 -2.06
CA SER A 135 -0.64 -23.28 -0.67
C SER A 135 -1.80 -22.71 0.12
N LEU A 136 -2.13 -21.42 -0.06
CA LEU A 136 -3.36 -20.84 0.50
C LEU A 136 -4.59 -21.53 -0.09
N PHE A 137 -4.67 -21.63 -1.42
CA PHE A 137 -5.79 -22.27 -2.13
C PHE A 137 -6.05 -23.70 -1.63
N SER A 138 -4.99 -24.48 -1.41
CA SER A 138 -5.11 -25.88 -0.98
C SER A 138 -5.50 -26.04 0.49
N SER A 139 -5.21 -25.06 1.34
CA SER A 139 -5.35 -25.18 2.80
C SER A 139 -6.55 -24.45 3.40
N TYR A 140 -7.10 -23.42 2.74
CA TYR A 140 -8.20 -22.65 3.33
C TYR A 140 -9.58 -23.33 3.18
N THR A 141 -10.44 -23.21 4.19
CA THR A 141 -11.66 -24.03 4.37
C THR A 141 -12.98 -23.25 4.42
N SER A 142 -12.95 -21.96 4.08
CA SER A 142 -14.13 -21.08 4.11
C SER A 142 -15.29 -21.60 3.24
N PRO A 143 -16.57 -21.47 3.67
CA PRO A 143 -17.73 -21.83 2.84
C PRO A 143 -17.82 -21.01 1.54
N ASP A 144 -17.45 -19.72 1.59
CA ASP A 144 -17.44 -18.80 0.45
C ASP A 144 -16.13 -18.89 -0.37
N LYS A 145 -15.39 -20.01 -0.23
CA LYS A 145 -14.19 -20.31 -1.01
C LYS A 145 -14.54 -20.47 -2.49
N SER A 146 -13.88 -19.70 -3.35
CA SER A 146 -13.87 -19.99 -4.79
C SER A 146 -13.32 -21.40 -5.03
N SER A 147 -14.11 -22.28 -5.63
CA SER A 147 -13.68 -23.60 -6.07
C SER A 147 -12.87 -23.55 -7.37
N HIS A 148 -13.10 -22.52 -8.19
CA HIS A 148 -12.56 -22.33 -9.54
C HIS A 148 -12.18 -20.86 -9.77
N PRO A 149 -11.16 -20.32 -9.08
CA PRO A 149 -10.69 -18.96 -9.33
C PRO A 149 -10.11 -18.85 -10.76
N LYS A 150 -10.24 -17.67 -11.37
CA LYS A 150 -9.59 -17.29 -12.64
C LYS A 150 -8.35 -16.42 -12.44
N SER A 151 -8.28 -15.73 -11.31
CA SER A 151 -7.16 -14.90 -10.89
C SER A 151 -6.93 -15.02 -9.38
N PHE A 152 -5.69 -14.84 -8.95
CA PHE A 152 -5.40 -14.45 -7.57
C PHE A 152 -5.21 -12.94 -7.47
N VAL A 153 -5.54 -12.35 -6.32
CA VAL A 153 -5.33 -10.92 -6.03
C VAL A 153 -4.25 -10.78 -4.97
N GLU A 154 -3.24 -9.93 -5.19
CA GLU A 154 -2.24 -9.60 -4.17
C GLU A 154 -2.22 -8.10 -3.90
N LYS A 155 -2.05 -7.72 -2.63
CA LYS A 155 -2.03 -6.34 -2.18
C LYS A 155 -0.81 -6.04 -1.33
N ARG A 156 0.24 -5.50 -1.94
CA ARG A 156 1.40 -4.93 -1.26
C ARG A 156 1.54 -3.43 -1.59
N PRO A 157 1.17 -2.53 -0.67
CA PRO A 157 1.17 -1.08 -0.92
C PRO A 157 2.58 -0.55 -1.19
N LEU A 158 2.69 0.41 -2.12
CA LEU A 158 3.94 0.95 -2.68
C LEU A 158 4.83 -0.07 -3.45
N ASP A 159 5.06 -1.29 -2.96
CA ASP A 159 5.96 -2.22 -3.65
C ASP A 159 5.40 -2.64 -5.02
N ASN A 160 4.08 -2.93 -5.11
CA ASN A 160 3.45 -3.37 -6.36
C ASN A 160 3.44 -2.27 -7.43
N GLU A 161 3.27 -1.00 -7.06
CA GLU A 161 3.31 0.13 -8.01
C GLU A 161 4.74 0.45 -8.48
N ILE A 162 5.76 0.29 -7.62
CA ILE A 162 7.17 0.40 -8.03
C ILE A 162 7.51 -0.71 -9.02
N SER A 163 7.18 -1.96 -8.67
CA SER A 163 7.56 -3.17 -9.40
C SER A 163 6.60 -3.59 -10.52
N ALA A 164 5.58 -2.80 -10.85
CA ALA A 164 4.52 -3.19 -11.81
C ALA A 164 5.04 -3.70 -13.17
N ILE A 165 6.09 -3.09 -13.71
CA ILE A 165 6.70 -3.49 -14.99
C ILE A 165 7.34 -4.89 -14.87
N ILE A 166 8.19 -5.10 -13.84
CA ILE A 166 8.83 -6.39 -13.53
C ILE A 166 7.78 -7.48 -13.22
N LEU A 167 6.67 -7.11 -12.56
CA LEU A 167 5.55 -8.02 -12.31
C LEU A 167 4.82 -8.40 -13.60
N LYS A 168 4.72 -7.50 -14.59
CA LYS A 168 4.13 -7.79 -15.92
C LYS A 168 5.07 -8.64 -16.79
N GLU A 169 6.39 -8.44 -16.68
CA GLU A 169 7.40 -9.31 -17.31
C GLU A 169 7.30 -10.76 -16.82
N HIS A 170 7.20 -10.96 -15.50
CA HIS A 170 7.03 -12.29 -14.90
C HIS A 170 5.62 -12.87 -15.06
N PHE A 171 4.60 -12.03 -15.20
CA PHE A 171 3.20 -12.45 -15.38
C PHE A 171 2.55 -11.68 -16.54
N PRO A 172 2.71 -12.13 -17.81
CA PRO A 172 2.18 -11.43 -18.97
C PRO A 172 0.67 -11.21 -18.97
N LYS A 173 -0.10 -12.02 -18.24
CA LYS A 173 -1.57 -11.86 -18.05
C LYS A 173 -1.95 -10.97 -16.85
N ALA A 174 -0.97 -10.39 -16.15
CA ALA A 174 -1.22 -9.58 -14.95
C ALA A 174 -2.01 -8.31 -15.26
N LYS A 175 -2.98 -8.00 -14.39
CA LYS A 175 -3.70 -6.73 -14.33
C LYS A 175 -3.39 -6.00 -13.03
N PHE A 176 -3.49 -4.67 -13.05
CA PHE A 176 -3.16 -3.81 -11.93
C PHE A 176 -4.30 -2.83 -11.62
N VAL A 177 -4.67 -2.70 -10.34
CA VAL A 177 -5.65 -1.69 -9.90
C VAL A 177 -5.00 -0.76 -8.89
N HIS A 178 -4.71 0.46 -9.32
CA HIS A 178 -4.04 1.49 -8.54
C HIS A 178 -5.06 2.41 -7.87
N ILE A 179 -5.21 2.30 -6.55
CA ILE A 179 -6.08 3.19 -5.77
C ILE A 179 -5.29 4.39 -5.24
N LEU A 180 -5.48 5.53 -5.90
CA LEU A 180 -5.01 6.85 -5.48
C LEU A 180 -5.90 7.42 -4.37
N ARG A 181 -5.44 8.50 -3.73
CA ARG A 181 -6.15 9.18 -2.64
C ARG A 181 -5.63 10.60 -2.45
N ASP A 182 -6.48 11.51 -1.98
CA ASP A 182 -6.07 12.85 -1.57
C ASP A 182 -4.88 12.78 -0.58
N PRO A 183 -3.72 13.37 -0.91
CA PRO A 183 -2.51 13.28 -0.08
C PRO A 183 -2.70 13.88 1.32
N ARG A 184 -3.61 14.86 1.47
CA ARG A 184 -4.05 15.44 2.75
C ARG A 184 -4.73 14.38 3.61
N THR A 185 -5.75 13.71 3.07
CA THR A 185 -6.54 12.73 3.82
C THR A 185 -5.75 11.44 4.06
N ARG A 186 -4.88 11.04 3.11
CA ARG A 186 -3.91 9.94 3.26
C ARG A 186 -2.91 10.23 4.38
N TYR A 187 -2.34 11.43 4.43
CA TYR A 187 -1.43 11.84 5.51
C TYR A 187 -2.13 11.87 6.87
N ALA A 188 -3.35 12.41 6.95
CA ALA A 188 -4.16 12.37 8.18
C ALA A 188 -4.41 10.93 8.66
N SER A 189 -4.71 10.01 7.73
CA SER A 189 -4.89 8.57 7.99
C SER A 189 -3.62 7.92 8.55
N ALA A 190 -2.44 8.23 7.98
CA ALA A 190 -1.15 7.76 8.48
C ALA A 190 -0.80 8.34 9.86
N LYS A 191 -0.94 9.66 10.05
CA LYS A 191 -0.67 10.33 11.32
C LYS A 191 -1.59 9.81 12.43
N ARG A 192 -2.89 9.59 12.15
CA ARG A 192 -3.83 8.97 13.09
C ARG A 192 -3.39 7.56 13.51
N ARG A 193 -2.91 6.72 12.58
CA ARG A 193 -2.36 5.39 12.93
C ARG A 193 -1.10 5.50 13.79
N ARG A 194 -0.18 6.44 13.50
CA ARG A 194 1.03 6.71 14.31
C ARG A 194 0.71 7.22 15.72
N ILE A 195 -0.34 8.02 15.89
CA ILE A 195 -0.83 8.42 17.22
C ILE A 195 -1.37 7.19 17.94
N ILE A 196 -2.30 6.43 17.33
CA ILE A 196 -2.95 5.27 17.98
C ILE A 196 -1.93 4.20 18.41
N SER A 197 -0.92 3.88 17.58
CA SER A 197 0.11 2.91 17.97
C SER A 197 0.99 3.41 19.12
N ARG A 198 1.22 4.73 19.23
CA ARG A 198 2.04 5.35 20.28
C ARG A 198 1.24 5.74 21.53
N MET A 199 -0.08 5.83 21.49
CA MET A 199 -0.94 6.05 22.68
C MET A 199 -0.71 4.98 23.77
N LYS A 200 -0.37 3.74 23.38
CA LYS A 200 0.00 2.66 24.32
C LYS A 200 1.15 3.04 25.28
N TYR A 201 2.00 4.00 24.91
CA TYR A 201 3.15 4.46 25.70
C TYR A 201 2.88 5.79 26.44
N LYS A 202 1.60 6.16 26.61
CA LYS A 202 1.09 7.43 27.17
C LYS A 202 1.48 8.72 26.41
N TYR A 203 2.59 8.74 25.67
CA TYR A 203 3.11 9.91 24.96
C TYR A 203 3.69 9.58 23.57
N CYS A 204 3.64 10.55 22.64
CA CYS A 204 4.15 10.39 21.27
C CYS A 204 5.30 11.38 20.97
N PRO A 205 6.56 11.09 21.36
CA PRO A 205 7.67 12.05 21.25
C PRO A 205 8.05 12.44 19.82
N ARG A 206 7.77 11.58 18.83
CA ARG A 206 8.07 11.81 17.40
C ARG A 206 6.79 12.00 16.56
N LEU A 207 5.85 12.84 17.01
CA LEU A 207 4.56 13.02 16.31
C LEU A 207 4.67 13.83 15.01
N ASN A 208 5.25 15.02 15.08
CA ASN A 208 5.46 15.94 13.95
C ASN A 208 6.92 15.88 13.47
N ASP A 209 7.48 14.67 13.47
CA ASP A 209 8.87 14.38 13.16
C ASP A 209 9.18 14.64 11.68
N LYS A 210 10.25 15.39 11.37
CA LYS A 210 10.50 15.93 10.03
C LYS A 210 10.48 14.84 8.96
N ASP A 211 11.15 13.73 9.22
CA ASP A 211 11.30 12.65 8.26
C ASP A 211 10.01 11.82 8.12
N PHE A 212 9.15 11.82 9.15
CA PHE A 212 7.79 11.27 9.04
C PHE A 212 6.88 12.14 8.17
N VAL A 213 6.91 13.48 8.32
CA VAL A 213 6.11 14.38 7.48
C VAL A 213 6.60 14.32 6.03
N ARG A 214 7.93 14.46 5.84
CA ARG A 214 8.58 14.43 4.53
C ARG A 214 8.37 13.10 3.81
N GLY A 215 8.70 11.98 4.44
CA GLY A 215 8.55 10.66 3.85
C GLY A 215 7.10 10.34 3.47
N HIS A 216 6.10 10.79 4.24
CA HIS A 216 4.71 10.68 3.82
C HIS A 216 4.31 11.67 2.71
N ALA A 217 4.92 12.84 2.61
CA ALA A 217 4.69 13.73 1.46
C ALA A 217 5.23 13.09 0.17
N GLU A 218 6.45 12.53 0.23
CA GLU A 218 7.15 11.87 -0.87
C GLU A 218 6.49 10.54 -1.30
N ILE A 219 6.05 9.69 -0.36
CA ILE A 219 5.29 8.46 -0.67
C ILE A 219 3.97 8.77 -1.39
N SER A 220 3.32 9.89 -1.09
CA SER A 220 2.09 10.29 -1.81
C SER A 220 2.40 10.69 -3.24
N MET A 221 3.39 11.58 -3.41
CA MET A 221 3.87 12.08 -4.71
C MET A 221 4.31 10.94 -5.63
N LEU A 222 5.11 10.02 -5.11
CA LEU A 222 5.61 8.86 -5.85
C LEU A 222 4.47 7.97 -6.36
N SER A 223 3.39 7.82 -5.60
CA SER A 223 2.23 7.01 -6.01
C SER A 223 1.46 7.64 -7.17
N PHE A 224 1.30 8.98 -7.21
CA PHE A 224 0.77 9.70 -8.38
C PHE A 224 1.67 9.56 -9.62
N VAL A 225 2.99 9.75 -9.45
CA VAL A 225 3.98 9.59 -10.53
C VAL A 225 3.98 8.15 -11.07
N LEU A 226 3.89 7.15 -10.20
CA LEU A 226 3.80 5.74 -10.59
C LEU A 226 2.47 5.40 -11.25
N ALA A 227 1.34 5.96 -10.81
CA ALA A 227 0.07 5.79 -11.51
C ALA A 227 0.15 6.30 -12.96
N LYS A 228 0.74 7.49 -13.17
CA LYS A 228 0.97 8.08 -14.50
C LYS A 228 1.90 7.21 -15.35
N ARG A 229 3.10 6.89 -14.83
CA ARG A 229 4.10 6.05 -15.52
C ARG A 229 3.52 4.69 -15.90
N ASN A 230 2.92 3.99 -14.95
CA ASN A 230 2.46 2.63 -15.16
C ASN A 230 1.23 2.59 -16.07
N LYS A 231 0.31 3.57 -16.01
CA LYS A 231 -0.80 3.64 -16.97
C LYS A 231 -0.32 3.92 -18.39
N PHE A 232 0.74 4.71 -18.56
CA PHE A 232 1.36 4.95 -19.87
C PHE A 232 2.06 3.69 -20.41
N VAL A 233 2.88 3.01 -19.59
CA VAL A 233 3.69 1.86 -20.01
C VAL A 233 2.87 0.57 -20.16
N LEU A 234 1.89 0.33 -19.29
CA LEU A 234 1.13 -0.93 -19.21
C LEU A 234 -0.27 -0.83 -19.81
N GLY A 235 -0.63 0.32 -20.39
CA GLY A 235 -1.84 0.50 -21.20
C GLY A 235 -3.12 -0.01 -20.52
N ASP A 236 -3.83 -0.91 -21.20
CA ASP A 236 -5.13 -1.43 -20.76
C ASP A 236 -5.07 -2.52 -19.68
N ASP A 237 -3.88 -2.94 -19.26
CA ASP A 237 -3.69 -3.80 -18.09
C ASP A 237 -3.52 -3.01 -16.77
N TYR A 238 -3.57 -1.66 -16.84
CA TYR A 238 -3.50 -0.78 -15.68
C TYR A 238 -4.80 0.04 -15.53
N LEU A 239 -5.48 -0.11 -14.40
CA LEU A 239 -6.60 0.74 -13.99
C LEU A 239 -6.15 1.67 -12.85
N VAL A 240 -6.53 2.93 -12.92
CA VAL A 240 -6.37 3.91 -11.83
C VAL A 240 -7.76 4.30 -11.32
N ILE A 241 -7.97 4.25 -10.01
CA ILE A 241 -9.21 4.68 -9.34
C ILE A 241 -8.89 5.60 -8.17
N ASN A 242 -9.86 6.44 -7.78
CA ASN A 242 -9.78 7.26 -6.58
C ASN A 242 -10.41 6.55 -5.38
N TYR A 243 -9.76 6.67 -4.21
CA TYR A 243 -10.34 6.23 -2.93
C TYR A 243 -11.60 7.03 -2.58
N GLU A 244 -11.57 8.32 -2.84
CA GLU A 244 -12.69 9.23 -2.61
C GLU A 244 -13.94 8.72 -3.34
N ASP A 245 -13.85 8.49 -4.67
CA ASP A 245 -14.92 7.88 -5.48
C ASP A 245 -15.32 6.47 -5.02
N LEU A 246 -14.38 5.59 -4.67
CA LEU A 246 -14.70 4.25 -4.17
C LEU A 246 -15.54 4.29 -2.87
N THR A 247 -15.39 5.34 -2.06
CA THR A 247 -16.16 5.49 -0.80
C THR A 247 -17.48 6.24 -0.94
N SER A 248 -17.66 7.06 -1.97
CA SER A 248 -18.91 7.78 -2.24
C SER A 248 -19.80 7.08 -3.26
N GLN A 249 -19.20 6.36 -4.22
CA GLN A 249 -19.84 5.71 -5.36
C GLN A 249 -19.48 4.20 -5.47
N PRO A 250 -19.47 3.41 -4.37
CA PRO A 250 -18.89 2.06 -4.35
C PRO A 250 -19.48 1.11 -5.40
N ASN A 251 -20.77 1.23 -5.74
CA ASN A 251 -21.41 0.41 -6.76
C ASN A 251 -20.80 0.64 -8.16
N GLU A 252 -20.73 1.89 -8.62
CA GLU A 252 -20.23 2.21 -9.95
C GLU A 252 -18.72 2.01 -10.09
N ILE A 253 -17.94 2.26 -9.02
CA ILE A 253 -16.50 2.00 -9.03
C ILE A 253 -16.21 0.50 -8.99
N MET A 254 -16.95 -0.30 -8.19
CA MET A 254 -16.74 -1.75 -8.20
C MET A 254 -17.26 -2.42 -9.48
N LYS A 255 -18.30 -1.89 -10.14
CA LYS A 255 -18.66 -2.30 -11.51
C LYS A 255 -17.53 -2.03 -12.50
N THR A 256 -16.90 -0.84 -12.40
CA THR A 256 -15.75 -0.46 -13.25
C THR A 256 -14.57 -1.40 -13.02
N VAL A 257 -14.25 -1.74 -11.77
CA VAL A 257 -13.21 -2.71 -11.42
C VAL A 257 -13.58 -4.12 -11.92
N ALA A 258 -14.82 -4.57 -11.74
CA ALA A 258 -15.28 -5.88 -12.22
C ALA A 258 -15.18 -6.01 -13.75
N ALA A 259 -15.62 -4.99 -14.49
CA ALA A 259 -15.52 -4.95 -15.95
C ALA A 259 -14.05 -4.98 -16.42
N PHE A 260 -13.19 -4.17 -15.81
CA PHE A 260 -11.74 -4.15 -16.07
C PHE A 260 -11.08 -5.51 -15.79
N LEU A 261 -11.44 -6.17 -14.68
CA LEU A 261 -10.95 -7.50 -14.34
C LEU A 261 -11.65 -8.63 -15.13
N THR A 262 -12.67 -8.31 -15.93
CA THR A 262 -13.46 -9.26 -16.74
C THR A 262 -14.23 -10.28 -15.88
N LEU A 263 -14.75 -9.82 -14.74
CA LEU A 263 -15.50 -10.60 -13.76
C LEU A 263 -17.02 -10.41 -13.93
N PRO A 264 -17.84 -11.44 -13.67
CA PRO A 264 -19.29 -11.28 -13.53
C PRO A 264 -19.61 -10.42 -12.30
N TRP A 265 -20.65 -9.58 -12.39
CA TRP A 265 -21.13 -8.82 -11.23
C TRP A 265 -21.67 -9.75 -10.13
N GLN A 266 -21.28 -9.49 -8.89
CA GLN A 266 -21.75 -10.17 -7.69
C GLN A 266 -21.83 -9.16 -6.55
N ASP A 267 -22.92 -9.13 -5.79
CA ASP A 267 -23.12 -8.12 -4.73
C ASP A 267 -22.15 -8.27 -3.54
N VAL A 268 -21.43 -9.40 -3.45
CA VAL A 268 -20.28 -9.57 -2.54
C VAL A 268 -19.20 -8.50 -2.77
N LEU A 269 -19.08 -7.95 -3.98
CA LEU A 269 -18.16 -6.85 -4.30
C LEU A 269 -18.46 -5.54 -3.56
N LEU A 270 -19.56 -5.46 -2.81
CA LEU A 270 -19.94 -4.33 -1.95
C LEU A 270 -19.79 -4.64 -0.45
N ILE A 271 -19.35 -5.85 -0.10
CA ILE A 271 -19.18 -6.34 1.26
C ILE A 271 -17.67 -6.49 1.51
N GLN A 272 -17.15 -5.87 2.57
CA GLN A 272 -15.77 -6.17 2.99
C GLN A 272 -15.74 -7.57 3.61
N THR A 273 -14.92 -8.46 3.05
CA THR A 273 -14.65 -9.82 3.55
C THR A 273 -13.14 -10.05 3.71
N CYS A 274 -12.74 -11.17 4.29
CA CYS A 274 -11.37 -11.67 4.33
C CYS A 274 -11.41 -13.19 4.51
N LEU A 275 -10.93 -13.97 3.52
CA LEU A 275 -11.17 -15.41 3.44
C LEU A 275 -12.68 -15.75 3.46
N GLY A 276 -13.51 -14.94 2.81
CA GLY A 276 -14.98 -15.04 2.78
C GLY A 276 -15.68 -14.47 4.02
N ASN A 277 -15.05 -14.55 5.21
CA ASN A 277 -15.62 -14.03 6.46
C ASN A 277 -15.86 -12.51 6.37
N LYS A 278 -17.08 -12.07 6.72
CA LYS A 278 -17.47 -10.65 6.68
C LYS A 278 -16.70 -9.81 7.69
N MET A 279 -16.14 -8.70 7.22
CA MET A 279 -15.22 -7.82 7.94
C MET A 279 -15.85 -6.47 8.29
N GLY A 280 -15.67 -6.04 9.54
CA GLY A 280 -15.96 -4.66 9.95
C GLY A 280 -14.99 -3.66 9.29
N SER A 281 -15.47 -2.44 9.02
CA SER A 281 -14.78 -1.43 8.19
C SER A 281 -13.27 -1.29 8.45
N SER A 282 -12.48 -1.44 7.39
CA SER A 282 -11.00 -1.31 7.37
C SER A 282 -10.49 0.14 7.56
N SER A 283 -11.39 1.14 7.54
CA SER A 283 -11.06 2.54 7.76
C SER A 283 -10.51 2.79 9.18
N SER A 284 -9.46 3.61 9.30
CA SER A 284 -9.03 4.14 10.62
C SER A 284 -9.79 5.39 11.04
N PHE A 285 -10.64 5.93 10.16
CA PHE A 285 -11.73 6.83 10.51
C PHE A 285 -13.02 6.00 10.59
N LYS A 286 -13.16 5.27 11.70
CA LYS A 286 -14.44 4.66 12.09
C LYS A 286 -15.34 5.74 12.69
N THR A 287 -16.43 6.04 12.00
CA THR A 287 -17.64 6.64 12.56
C THR A 287 -18.38 5.57 13.38
N ALA A 288 -19.15 5.97 14.39
CA ALA A 288 -19.77 5.04 15.37
C ALA A 288 -21.09 4.41 14.88
N LEU A 289 -21.23 4.21 13.57
CA LEU A 289 -22.36 3.59 12.91
C LEU A 289 -21.80 2.62 11.86
N ASP A 290 -22.31 1.40 11.83
CA ASP A 290 -21.78 0.34 10.98
C ASP A 290 -21.94 0.64 9.48
N GLY A 291 -20.99 0.17 8.68
CA GLY A 291 -20.92 0.36 7.23
C GLY A 291 -20.36 1.71 6.77
N ILE A 292 -20.80 2.85 7.33
CA ILE A 292 -20.49 4.18 6.77
C ILE A 292 -19.00 4.54 6.95
N THR A 293 -18.26 4.59 5.84
CA THR A 293 -16.93 5.21 5.79
C THR A 293 -17.03 6.72 5.93
N ALA A 294 -16.27 7.31 6.86
CA ALA A 294 -16.28 8.76 7.10
C ALA A 294 -16.11 9.59 5.81
N THR A 295 -16.99 10.60 5.64
CA THR A 295 -17.11 11.43 4.44
C THR A 295 -15.85 12.25 4.16
N ASP A 296 -15.67 12.79 2.95
CA ASP A 296 -14.55 13.69 2.66
C ASP A 296 -14.51 14.94 3.53
N VAL A 297 -15.68 15.47 3.87
CA VAL A 297 -15.81 16.57 4.82
C VAL A 297 -15.23 16.16 6.18
N ASP A 298 -15.47 14.93 6.65
CA ASP A 298 -14.94 14.44 7.93
C ASP A 298 -13.46 14.03 7.85
N ARG A 299 -13.02 13.48 6.71
CA ARG A 299 -11.61 13.22 6.40
C ARG A 299 -10.80 14.52 6.40
N MET A 300 -11.35 15.61 5.86
CA MET A 300 -10.71 16.93 5.82
C MET A 300 -10.77 17.67 7.16
N LYS A 301 -11.88 17.59 7.91
CA LYS A 301 -11.95 18.02 9.33
C LYS A 301 -10.86 17.30 10.16
N ALA A 302 -10.66 16.01 9.93
CA ALA A 302 -9.63 15.23 10.61
C ALA A 302 -8.21 15.66 10.20
N TYR A 303 -7.94 15.92 8.92
CA TYR A 303 -6.68 16.51 8.47
C TYR A 303 -6.40 17.84 9.16
N ASN A 304 -7.35 18.78 9.13
CA ASN A 304 -7.19 20.12 9.70
C ASN A 304 -7.01 20.11 11.23
N SER A 305 -7.58 19.15 11.95
CA SER A 305 -7.45 19.01 13.41
C SER A 305 -6.25 18.17 13.89
N LEU A 306 -5.67 17.33 13.02
CA LEU A 306 -4.48 16.52 13.32
C LEU A 306 -3.17 17.17 12.84
N THR A 307 -3.22 18.14 11.93
CA THR A 307 -2.04 18.76 11.31
C THR A 307 -1.80 20.20 11.74
N THR A 308 -0.52 20.57 11.81
CA THR A 308 -0.04 21.96 11.91
C THR A 308 -0.11 22.64 10.55
N GLY A 309 -0.09 23.98 10.50
CA GLY A 309 -0.05 24.71 9.22
C GLY A 309 1.15 24.33 8.34
N LEU A 310 2.27 23.98 8.96
CA LEU A 310 3.49 23.62 8.25
C LEU A 310 3.48 22.19 7.69
N GLU A 311 2.86 21.24 8.41
CA GLU A 311 2.65 19.89 7.85
C GLU A 311 1.77 19.95 6.60
N ARG A 312 0.76 20.83 6.59
CA ARG A 312 -0.05 21.09 5.39
C ARG A 312 0.77 21.71 4.26
N MET A 313 1.62 22.69 4.58
CA MET A 313 2.53 23.31 3.60
C MET A 313 3.46 22.27 2.96
N ILE A 314 4.04 21.35 3.73
CA ILE A 314 4.94 20.30 3.23
C ILE A 314 4.18 19.28 2.38
N VAL A 315 3.01 18.80 2.84
CA VAL A 315 2.20 17.84 2.07
C VAL A 315 1.75 18.44 0.74
N ASN A 316 1.20 19.66 0.74
CA ASN A 316 0.75 20.33 -0.48
C ASN A 316 1.93 20.66 -1.41
N PHE A 317 3.08 21.13 -0.90
CA PHE A 317 4.26 21.46 -1.72
C PHE A 317 4.78 20.28 -2.54
N TYR A 318 4.85 19.08 -1.94
CA TYR A 318 5.30 17.88 -2.65
C TYR A 318 4.28 17.29 -3.62
N ASN A 319 3.00 17.65 -3.51
CA ASN A 319 1.91 16.92 -4.17
C ASN A 319 1.05 17.77 -5.10
N ARG A 320 1.08 19.11 -5.06
CA ARG A 320 0.20 19.97 -5.86
C ARG A 320 0.11 19.52 -7.31
N ASP A 321 1.24 19.57 -7.99
CA ASP A 321 1.26 19.52 -9.45
C ASP A 321 0.93 18.10 -9.92
N VAL A 322 1.53 17.08 -9.30
CA VAL A 322 1.29 15.66 -9.62
C VAL A 322 -0.09 15.15 -9.23
N ALA A 323 -0.76 15.74 -8.22
CA ALA A 323 -2.10 15.31 -7.81
C ALA A 323 -3.21 16.11 -8.53
N GLN A 324 -2.93 17.34 -8.97
CA GLN A 324 -3.83 18.12 -9.81
C GLN A 324 -4.10 17.43 -11.15
N GLU A 325 -3.12 16.72 -11.72
CA GLU A 325 -3.31 15.86 -12.91
C GLU A 325 -4.39 14.78 -12.72
N PHE A 326 -4.63 14.34 -11.49
CA PHE A 326 -5.66 13.35 -11.13
C PHE A 326 -6.90 14.00 -10.47
N GLY A 327 -7.08 15.32 -10.63
CA GLY A 327 -8.25 16.06 -10.16
C GLY A 327 -8.20 16.54 -8.69
N TYR A 328 -7.11 16.31 -7.97
CA TYR A 328 -7.01 16.70 -6.56
C TYR A 328 -6.51 18.15 -6.40
N ASP A 329 -7.44 19.12 -6.37
CA ASP A 329 -7.06 20.51 -6.07
C ASP A 329 -6.53 20.66 -4.63
N LEU A 330 -5.29 21.14 -4.53
CA LEU A 330 -4.54 21.39 -3.30
C LEU A 330 -4.39 22.88 -2.96
N GLY A 331 -5.02 23.77 -3.74
CA GLY A 331 -5.04 25.22 -3.57
C GLY A 331 -3.81 25.93 -4.18
N GLU A 332 -3.95 27.23 -4.44
CA GLU A 332 -3.02 28.05 -5.22
C GLU A 332 -1.54 28.03 -4.76
N GLY A 333 -0.66 28.38 -5.71
CA GLY A 333 0.80 28.35 -5.59
C GLY A 333 1.43 29.28 -4.54
N TYR A 334 2.76 29.27 -4.51
CA TYR A 334 3.61 29.84 -3.45
C TYR A 334 3.31 31.32 -3.10
N GLY A 335 2.76 32.10 -4.03
CA GLY A 335 2.43 33.52 -3.83
C GLY A 335 1.28 33.80 -2.86
N ASN A 336 0.35 32.85 -2.64
CA ASN A 336 -0.83 33.05 -1.79
C ASN A 336 -0.80 32.30 -0.44
N TYR A 337 0.40 31.91 0.04
CA TYR A 337 0.60 31.48 1.43
C TYR A 337 0.28 32.54 2.50
N LYS A 338 -0.09 33.77 2.10
CA LYS A 338 -0.69 34.82 2.95
C LYS A 338 -1.86 34.33 3.82
N ALA A 339 -2.54 33.26 3.41
CA ALA A 339 -3.69 32.68 4.11
C ALA A 339 -3.37 31.50 5.04
N ILE A 340 -2.10 31.11 5.26
CA ILE A 340 -1.74 30.32 6.44
C ILE A 340 -1.59 31.31 7.61
N PRO A 341 -2.46 31.30 8.64
CA PRO A 341 -2.27 32.18 9.78
C PRO A 341 -0.91 31.88 10.41
N THR A 342 -0.08 32.89 10.65
CA THR A 342 1.25 32.74 11.28
C THR A 342 1.14 31.96 12.61
N LEU A 343 0.09 32.25 13.38
CA LEU A 343 -0.34 31.51 14.57
C LEU A 343 -0.51 29.99 14.36
N SER A 344 -0.84 29.51 13.16
CA SER A 344 -1.04 28.09 12.85
C SER A 344 0.26 27.32 12.53
N LEU A 345 1.35 28.04 12.25
CA LEU A 345 2.71 27.46 12.20
C LEU A 345 3.23 27.18 13.61
N ILE A 346 2.91 28.08 14.57
CA ILE A 346 3.33 28.02 15.97
C ILE A 346 2.29 27.39 16.92
N ARG A 347 1.13 26.92 16.43
CA ARG A 347 0.22 26.10 17.24
C ARG A 347 0.77 24.67 17.36
N PRO A 348 0.73 24.06 18.57
CA PRO A 348 1.06 22.65 18.72
C PRO A 348 0.00 21.76 18.04
N ALA A 349 0.42 20.60 17.52
CA ALA A 349 -0.56 19.59 17.09
C ALA A 349 -1.29 19.01 18.31
N ARG A 350 -2.51 18.51 18.10
CA ARG A 350 -3.23 17.73 19.11
C ARG A 350 -2.34 16.55 19.54
N TYR A 351 -2.08 16.42 20.84
CA TYR A 351 -1.15 15.46 21.47
C TYR A 351 0.37 15.73 21.26
N GLU A 352 0.80 16.92 20.84
CA GLU A 352 2.21 17.35 20.85
C GLU A 352 2.62 17.89 22.24
N LEU A 353 3.68 17.35 22.85
CA LEU A 353 4.20 17.79 24.14
C LEU A 353 5.08 19.06 24.02
N PRO A 354 5.14 19.96 25.02
CA PRO A 354 5.88 21.23 24.95
C PRO A 354 7.37 21.11 24.56
N LEU A 355 8.10 20.15 25.14
CA LEU A 355 9.52 19.92 24.82
C LEU A 355 9.73 19.40 23.38
N HIS A 356 8.75 18.69 22.83
CA HIS A 356 8.78 18.20 21.45
C HIS A 356 8.35 19.29 20.46
N TYR A 357 7.35 20.11 20.82
CA TYR A 357 6.94 21.29 20.07
C TYR A 357 8.13 22.18 19.70
N LEU A 358 8.97 22.55 20.68
CA LEU A 358 10.14 23.41 20.46
C LEU A 358 11.17 22.75 19.52
N ARG A 359 11.53 21.49 19.77
CA ARG A 359 12.50 20.74 18.93
C ARG A 359 12.00 20.59 17.49
N ASN A 360 10.71 20.31 17.30
CA ASN A 360 10.08 20.23 15.99
C ASN A 360 10.16 21.58 15.27
N ARG A 361 9.72 22.69 15.89
CA ARG A 361 9.74 24.01 15.22
C ARG A 361 11.17 24.48 14.87
N LEU A 362 12.18 24.17 15.69
CA LEU A 362 13.58 24.45 15.37
C LEU A 362 14.08 23.66 14.14
N ALA A 363 13.77 22.35 14.06
CA ALA A 363 14.12 21.52 12.89
C ALA A 363 13.44 22.02 11.60
N TYR A 364 12.25 22.61 11.73
CA TYR A 364 11.47 23.16 10.62
C TYR A 364 11.93 24.52 10.12
N LEU A 365 12.32 25.45 11.00
CA LEU A 365 12.90 26.74 10.57
C LEU A 365 14.14 26.51 9.69
N LYS A 366 14.99 25.55 10.07
CA LYS A 366 16.14 25.11 9.26
C LYS A 366 15.76 24.53 7.89
N GLN A 367 14.55 24.00 7.72
CA GLN A 367 14.07 23.47 6.44
C GLN A 367 13.54 24.55 5.50
N ILE A 368 12.85 25.57 6.01
CA ILE A 368 12.41 26.72 5.21
C ILE A 368 13.63 27.47 4.68
N TRP A 369 14.63 27.69 5.53
CA TRP A 369 15.87 28.40 5.21
C TRP A 369 16.85 27.63 4.30
N THR A 370 16.55 26.37 3.95
CA THR A 370 17.40 25.53 3.06
C THR A 370 16.68 25.08 1.79
N ARG A 371 15.47 25.57 1.51
CA ARG A 371 14.65 25.14 0.35
C ARG A 371 13.88 26.28 -0.33
N THR A 372 14.49 27.46 -0.42
CA THR A 372 14.06 28.54 -1.32
C THR A 372 14.48 28.31 -2.77
N SER A 373 15.35 27.34 -3.06
CA SER A 373 15.70 26.90 -4.42
C SER A 373 14.80 25.74 -4.89
N ALA A 374 14.11 25.93 -6.02
CA ALA A 374 13.31 24.90 -6.67
C ALA A 374 14.15 23.67 -7.09
N GLN A 375 15.42 23.91 -7.42
CA GLN A 375 16.44 22.91 -7.78
C GLN A 375 16.45 21.68 -6.88
N VAL A 376 16.21 21.80 -5.57
CA VAL A 376 16.26 20.62 -4.66
C VAL A 376 15.13 19.61 -4.94
N VAL A 377 14.00 20.05 -5.51
CA VAL A 377 12.92 19.15 -5.95
C VAL A 377 13.23 18.57 -7.32
N GLU A 378 13.71 19.39 -8.27
CA GLU A 378 14.12 18.94 -9.60
C GLU A 378 15.29 17.94 -9.52
N GLU A 379 16.31 18.19 -8.70
CA GLU A 379 17.38 17.25 -8.39
C GLU A 379 16.86 15.97 -7.75
N SER A 380 15.85 16.05 -6.86
CA SER A 380 15.26 14.85 -6.25
C SER A 380 14.50 14.02 -7.27
N ILE A 381 13.74 14.65 -8.18
CA ILE A 381 13.00 13.98 -9.26
C ILE A 381 13.98 13.43 -10.30
N SER A 382 14.92 14.23 -10.80
CA SER A 382 15.91 13.80 -11.79
C SER A 382 16.86 12.74 -11.23
N GLN A 383 17.17 12.72 -9.93
CA GLN A 383 17.91 11.60 -9.32
C GLN A 383 17.06 10.35 -9.06
N ILE A 384 15.72 10.43 -9.09
CA ILE A 384 14.85 9.24 -9.23
C ILE A 384 14.92 8.77 -10.69
N LEU A 385 14.60 9.65 -11.63
CA LEU A 385 14.46 9.31 -13.06
C LEU A 385 15.77 8.80 -13.68
N SER A 386 16.88 9.52 -13.55
CA SER A 386 18.20 9.09 -14.09
C SER A 386 18.76 7.81 -13.49
N LYS A 387 18.25 7.37 -12.33
CA LYS A 387 18.59 6.06 -11.73
C LYS A 387 17.60 4.96 -12.10
N TRP A 388 16.52 5.30 -12.80
CA TRP A 388 15.48 4.40 -13.29
C TRP A 388 15.52 4.25 -14.82
N GLU A 389 16.25 5.11 -15.53
CA GLU A 389 16.58 4.99 -16.95
C GLU A 389 17.41 3.73 -17.29
N CYS A 390 18.06 3.09 -16.31
CA CYS A 390 18.80 1.82 -16.45
C CYS A 390 17.93 0.58 -16.82
N GLY A 391 16.72 0.79 -17.34
CA GLY A 391 15.80 -0.24 -17.83
C GLY A 391 14.84 0.25 -18.91
N ILE A 392 15.04 1.45 -19.47
CA ILE A 392 14.33 1.90 -20.66
C ILE A 392 15.22 1.58 -21.87
N PRO A 393 14.79 0.76 -22.83
CA PRO A 393 15.50 0.63 -24.10
C PRO A 393 15.46 1.99 -24.82
N THR A 394 16.62 2.63 -24.96
CA THR A 394 16.78 3.74 -25.89
C THR A 394 16.57 3.17 -27.29
N GLN A 395 15.49 3.59 -27.96
CA GLN A 395 15.32 3.31 -29.39
C GLN A 395 16.33 4.17 -30.17
N ASP A 396 17.04 3.54 -31.09
CA ASP A 396 17.80 4.19 -32.16
C ASP A 396 16.84 4.83 -33.20
#